data_AF-A0AAD6VCG8-F1
#
_entry.id   AF-A0AAD6VCG8-F1
#
_cell.length_a   1.000
_cell.length_b   1.000
_cell.length_c   1.000
_cell.angle_alpha   90.00
_cell.angle_beta   90.00
_cell.angle_gamma   90.00
#
_symmetry.space_group_name_H-M   'P 1'
#
loop_
_entity.id
_entity.type
_entity.pdbx_description
1 polymer ?
#
loop_
_entity_poly.entity_id
_entity_poly.type
_entity_poly.pdbx_seq_one_letter_code
_entity_poly.pdbx_strand_id
1 'polypeptide(L)'
;MLPSCVRFLTLLGAASSSLAGVTVQKPGLTVPPEYASHKADVEKIFTTSYAAYKKFAFGHDELHPVTEGVGDDLGGWGASLVDAMGTMAVMGLDDLL
;
A
#
# COMPACT_ATOMS: atom_id res chain seq x y z
N MET A 1 4.51 60.05 -26.32
CA MET A 1 3.36 60.17 -27.25
C MET A 1 2.85 58.75 -27.52
N LEU A 2 1.53 58.58 -27.33
CA LEU A 2 0.64 57.40 -27.14
C LEU A 2 0.75 56.23 -28.17
N PRO A 3 0.03 55.07 -27.99
CA PRO A 3 -0.98 54.75 -26.97
C PRO A 3 -0.91 53.36 -26.27
N SER A 4 -1.58 53.32 -25.12
CA SER A 4 -2.20 52.15 -24.50
C SER A 4 -3.03 51.32 -25.49
N CYS A 5 -2.89 49.99 -25.47
CA CYS A 5 -3.90 49.09 -26.01
C CYS A 5 -3.98 47.78 -25.20
N VAL A 6 -5.07 47.71 -24.41
CA VAL A 6 -5.95 46.54 -24.22
C VAL A 6 -5.38 45.32 -23.48
N ARG A 7 -5.89 45.20 -22.25
CA ARG A 7 -6.07 43.98 -21.45
C ARG A 7 -6.56 42.80 -22.30
N PHE A 8 -5.89 41.66 -22.19
CA PHE A 8 -6.57 40.35 -22.23
C PHE A 8 -6.02 39.51 -21.08
N LEU A 9 -6.62 39.69 -19.90
CA LEU A 9 -6.52 38.72 -18.82
C LEU A 9 -7.37 37.52 -19.24
N THR A 10 -6.76 36.54 -19.89
CA THR A 10 -7.39 35.23 -20.11
C THR A 10 -7.51 34.55 -18.75
N LEU A 11 -8.67 34.74 -18.11
CA LEU A 11 -9.09 33.91 -16.99
C LEU A 11 -9.36 32.51 -17.56
N LEU A 12 -8.32 31.68 -17.66
CA LEU A 12 -8.50 30.25 -17.87
C LEU A 12 -9.03 29.71 -16.55
N GLY A 13 -10.35 29.80 -16.38
CA GLY A 13 -11.05 29.11 -15.31
C GLY A 13 -10.83 27.61 -15.50
N ALA A 14 -9.85 27.06 -14.79
CA ALA A 14 -9.73 25.63 -14.64
C ALA A 14 -11.00 25.18 -13.93
N ALA A 15 -11.97 24.69 -14.69
CA ALA A 15 -13.02 23.86 -14.15
C ALA A 15 -12.31 22.62 -13.60
N SER A 16 -11.93 22.67 -12.33
CA SER A 16 -11.55 21.48 -11.58
C SER A 16 -12.78 20.60 -11.55
N SER A 17 -12.93 19.75 -12.56
CA SER A 17 -13.82 18.60 -12.49
C SER A 17 -13.34 17.82 -11.28
N SER A 18 -14.03 17.98 -10.15
CA SER A 18 -13.85 17.11 -9.01
C SER A 18 -14.18 15.71 -9.53
N LEU A 19 -13.15 14.92 -9.82
CA LEU A 19 -13.29 13.47 -9.89
C LEU A 19 -13.75 13.07 -8.48
N ALA A 20 -15.05 13.02 -8.27
CA ALA A 20 -15.61 12.43 -7.07
C ALA A 20 -15.17 10.98 -7.11
N GLY A 21 -14.15 10.64 -6.30
CA GLY A 21 -13.67 9.29 -6.17
C GLY A 21 -14.86 8.40 -5.83
N VAL A 22 -15.15 7.45 -6.72
CA VAL A 22 -16.20 6.47 -6.46
C VAL A 22 -15.74 5.62 -5.29
N THR A 23 -16.58 5.48 -4.26
CA THR A 23 -16.30 4.55 -3.17
C THR A 23 -16.40 3.13 -3.72
N VAL A 24 -15.26 2.47 -3.92
CA VAL A 24 -15.20 1.06 -4.32
C VAL A 24 -15.64 0.15 -3.17
N GLN A 25 -15.32 0.53 -1.92
CA GLN A 25 -15.69 -0.24 -0.74
C GLN A 25 -17.13 0.01 -0.32
N LYS A 26 -17.85 -1.07 0.00
CA LYS A 26 -19.20 -1.03 0.56
C LYS A 26 -19.18 -0.29 1.90
N PRO A 27 -20.02 0.74 2.09
CA PRO A 27 -20.10 1.44 3.37
C PRO A 27 -20.63 0.52 4.47
N GLY A 28 -20.13 0.71 5.70
CA GLY A 28 -20.58 -0.05 6.88
C GLY A 28 -20.14 -1.51 6.91
N LEU A 29 -19.00 -1.84 6.27
CA LEU A 29 -18.43 -3.18 6.37
C LEU A 29 -18.05 -3.47 7.83
N THR A 30 -18.65 -4.51 8.41
CA THR A 30 -18.30 -5.01 9.73
C THR A 30 -17.86 -6.46 9.56
N VAL A 31 -16.84 -6.87 10.30
CA VAL A 31 -16.43 -8.28 10.34
C VAL A 31 -17.50 -9.03 11.11
N PRO A 32 -18.15 -10.06 10.53
CA PRO A 32 -19.09 -10.88 11.26
C PRO A 32 -18.45 -11.49 12.52
N PRO A 33 -19.16 -11.53 13.67
CA PRO A 33 -18.58 -11.89 14.97
C PRO A 33 -17.96 -13.29 14.99
N GLU A 34 -18.44 -14.21 14.16
CA GLU A 34 -17.90 -15.56 14.00
C GLU A 34 -16.45 -15.57 13.49
N TYR A 35 -16.00 -14.52 12.79
CA TYR A 35 -14.63 -14.45 12.26
C TYR A 35 -13.67 -13.69 13.17
N ALA A 36 -14.14 -13.13 14.29
CA ALA A 36 -13.30 -12.35 15.20
C ALA A 36 -12.11 -13.15 15.74
N SER A 37 -12.28 -14.47 15.93
CA SER A 37 -11.20 -15.36 16.38
C SER A 37 -10.07 -15.52 15.36
N HIS A 38 -10.36 -15.41 14.06
CA HIS A 38 -9.34 -15.62 13.01
C HIS A 38 -8.36 -14.46 12.90
N LYS A 39 -8.66 -13.30 13.48
CA LYS A 39 -7.72 -12.16 13.48
C LYS A 39 -6.35 -12.58 14.01
N ALA A 40 -6.33 -13.24 15.18
CA ALA A 40 -5.09 -13.69 15.80
C ALA A 40 -4.36 -14.76 14.97
N ASP A 41 -5.11 -15.66 14.33
CA ASP A 41 -4.53 -16.67 13.44
C ASP A 41 -3.87 -16.02 12.22
N VAL A 42 -4.53 -15.03 11.61
CA VAL A 42 -4.00 -14.28 10.45
C VAL A 42 -2.76 -13.48 10.83
N GLU A 43 -2.76 -12.78 11.97
CA GLU A 43 -1.57 -12.08 12.49
C GLU A 43 -0.41 -13.04 12.73
N LYS A 44 -0.68 -14.22 13.29
CA LYS A 44 0.34 -15.25 13.51
C LYS A 44 0.92 -15.77 12.19
N ILE A 45 0.07 -16.01 11.18
CA ILE A 45 0.52 -16.44 9.85
C ILE A 45 1.42 -15.37 9.23
N PHE A 46 0.99 -14.11 9.25
CA PHE A 46 1.76 -12.99 8.70
C PHE A 46 3.11 -12.85 9.38
N THR A 47 3.13 -12.78 10.72
CA THR A 47 4.37 -12.60 11.50
C THR A 47 5.34 -13.78 11.33
N THR A 48 4.83 -15.01 11.23
CA THR A 48 5.66 -16.20 10.93
C THR A 48 6.29 -16.09 9.55
N SER A 49 5.50 -15.78 8.52
CA SER A 49 5.98 -15.63 7.14
C SER A 49 6.97 -14.48 6.99
N TYR A 50 6.67 -13.32 7.61
CA TYR A 50 7.54 -12.16 7.55
C TYR A 50 8.84 -12.37 8.32
N ALA A 51 8.82 -13.11 9.44
CA ALA A 51 10.05 -13.51 10.14
C ALA A 51 10.94 -14.40 9.27
N ALA A 52 10.36 -15.35 8.53
CA ALA A 52 11.11 -16.16 7.56
C ALA A 52 11.69 -15.30 6.43
N TYR A 53 10.90 -14.37 5.87
CA TYR A 53 11.38 -13.42 4.87
C TYR A 53 12.58 -12.61 5.40
N LYS A 54 12.45 -12.01 6.59
CA LYS A 54 13.55 -11.25 7.21
C LYS A 54 14.80 -12.09 7.43
N LYS A 55 14.66 -13.38 7.72
CA LYS A 55 15.79 -14.27 7.97
C LYS A 55 16.53 -14.67 6.69
N PHE A 56 15.80 -14.94 5.62
CA PHE A 56 16.35 -15.63 4.44
C PHE A 56 16.38 -14.78 3.17
N ALA A 57 15.55 -13.75 3.07
CA ALA A 57 15.32 -13.00 1.82
C ALA A 57 15.24 -11.48 2.03
N PHE A 58 15.69 -10.95 3.19
CA PHE A 58 15.59 -9.52 3.46
C PHE A 58 16.35 -8.68 2.41
N GLY A 59 15.64 -7.74 1.78
CA GLY A 59 16.17 -6.90 0.70
C GLY A 59 16.01 -7.49 -0.70
N HIS A 60 15.67 -8.78 -0.81
CA HIS A 60 15.24 -9.41 -2.06
C HIS A 60 13.73 -9.28 -2.25
N ASP A 61 13.26 -9.46 -3.48
CA ASP A 61 11.84 -9.33 -3.79
C ASP A 61 10.99 -10.40 -3.10
N GLU A 62 11.45 -11.64 -3.13
CA GLU A 62 10.65 -12.80 -2.74
C GLU A 62 11.46 -13.82 -1.94
N LEU A 63 10.78 -14.47 -1.00
CA LEU A 63 11.25 -15.66 -0.31
C LEU A 63 10.76 -16.91 -1.05
N HIS A 64 11.65 -17.87 -1.29
CA HIS A 64 11.29 -19.24 -1.63
C HIS A 64 11.22 -20.08 -0.33
N PRO A 65 10.03 -20.28 0.28
CA PRO A 65 9.94 -20.71 1.67
C PRO A 65 10.34 -22.17 1.92
N VAL A 66 10.35 -23.01 0.87
CA VAL A 66 10.73 -24.43 1.00
C VAL A 66 12.25 -24.62 0.91
N THR A 67 12.91 -23.85 0.04
CA THR A 67 14.36 -23.92 -0.18
C THR A 67 15.14 -22.92 0.66
N GLU A 68 14.44 -22.03 1.36
CA GLU A 68 15.02 -20.85 2.05
C GLU A 68 15.84 -19.96 1.09
N GLY A 69 15.52 -20.02 -0.21
CA GLY A 69 16.16 -19.23 -1.25
C GLY A 69 15.46 -17.88 -1.48
N VAL A 70 15.98 -17.14 -2.45
CA VAL A 70 15.47 -15.81 -2.83
C VAL A 70 15.05 -15.78 -4.30
N GLY A 71 14.15 -14.86 -4.64
CA GLY A 71 13.79 -14.50 -6.01
C GLY A 71 13.78 -12.97 -6.17
N ASP A 72 14.17 -12.48 -7.35
CA ASP A 72 14.25 -11.05 -7.70
C ASP A 72 13.61 -10.77 -9.08
N ASP A 73 12.57 -11.55 -9.43
CA ASP A 73 11.88 -11.44 -10.72
C ASP A 73 11.07 -10.12 -10.85
N LEU A 74 10.94 -9.35 -9.76
CA LEU A 74 10.23 -8.08 -9.67
C LEU A 74 11.16 -6.85 -9.68
N GLY A 75 12.43 -7.04 -10.08
CA GLY A 75 13.40 -5.97 -10.29
C GLY A 75 14.43 -5.80 -9.17
N GLY A 76 14.40 -6.63 -8.13
CA GLY A 76 15.33 -6.62 -7.00
C GLY A 76 15.16 -5.39 -6.10
N TRP A 77 13.92 -4.92 -5.93
CA TRP A 77 13.59 -3.71 -5.18
C TRP A 77 13.11 -3.99 -3.75
N GLY A 78 13.01 -5.27 -3.38
CA GLY A 78 12.46 -5.67 -2.09
C GLY A 78 10.93 -5.67 -2.11
N ALA A 79 10.31 -6.20 -3.17
CA ALA A 79 8.86 -6.22 -3.34
C ALA A 79 8.09 -6.66 -2.08
N SER A 80 8.46 -7.80 -1.46
CA SER A 80 7.82 -8.29 -0.24
C SER A 80 7.98 -7.36 0.96
N LEU A 81 9.11 -6.65 1.08
CA LEU A 81 9.31 -5.68 2.15
C LEU A 81 8.30 -4.53 2.02
N VAL A 82 8.20 -3.94 0.84
CA VAL A 82 7.34 -2.78 0.59
C VAL A 82 5.86 -3.14 0.67
N ASP A 83 5.45 -4.28 0.08
CA ASP A 83 4.05 -4.74 0.08
C ASP A 83 3.57 -5.08 1.51
N ALA A 84 4.47 -5.57 2.36
CA ALA A 84 4.17 -5.91 3.74
C ALA A 84 3.93 -4.69 4.65
N MET A 85 4.51 -3.51 4.36
CA MET A 85 4.42 -2.33 5.24
C MET A 85 2.98 -1.88 5.50
N GLY A 86 2.15 -1.81 4.45
CA GLY A 86 0.74 -1.43 4.60
C GLY A 86 -0.04 -2.44 5.45
N THR A 87 0.29 -3.72 5.31
CA THR A 87 -0.33 -4.80 6.09
C THR A 87 0.07 -4.72 7.56
N MET A 88 1.35 -4.47 7.85
CA MET A 88 1.85 -4.25 9.20
C MET A 88 1.14 -3.08 9.89
N ALA A 89 0.98 -1.95 9.19
CA ALA A 89 0.27 -0.80 9.72
C ALA A 89 -1.21 -1.11 10.06
N VAL A 90 -1.91 -1.87 9.19
CA VAL A 90 -3.30 -2.29 9.46
C VAL A 90 -3.40 -3.26 10.63
N MET A 91 -2.40 -4.12 10.83
CA MET A 91 -2.34 -5.07 11.94
C MET A 91 -1.81 -4.46 13.25
N GLY A 92 -1.28 -3.23 13.24
CA GLY A 92 -0.66 -2.61 14.40
C GLY A 92 0.69 -3.22 14.79
N LEU A 93 1.44 -3.72 13.80
CA LEU A 93 2.76 -4.34 13.97
C LEU A 93 3.88 -3.31 13.81
N ASP A 94 3.83 -2.22 14.58
CA ASP A 94 4.70 -1.05 14.39
C ASP A 94 6.18 -1.35 14.61
N ASP A 95 6.53 -2.34 15.44
CA ASP A 95 7.91 -2.78 15.67
C ASP A 95 8.57 -3.45 14.44
N LEU A 96 7.78 -3.76 13.41
CA LEU A 96 8.24 -4.41 12.17
C LEU A 96 8.35 -3.44 10.98
N LEU A 97 7.85 -2.20 11.12
CA LEU A 97 8.00 -1.12 10.13
C LEU A 97 9.42 -0.53 10.16
#